data_AF-J2WN22-F1
#
_entry.id   AF-J2WN22-F1
#
_cell.length_a   1.000
_cell.length_b   1.000
_cell.length_c   1.000
_cell.angle_alpha   90.00
_cell.angle_beta   90.00
_cell.angle_gamma   90.00
#
_symmetry.space_group_name_H-M   'P 1'
#
loop_
_entity.id
_entity.type
_entity.pdbx_description
1 polymer ?
#
loop_
_entity_poly.entity_id
_entity_poly.type
_entity_poly.pdbx_seq_one_letter_code
_entity_poly.pdbx_strand_id
1 'polypeptide(L)'
;MSTIAANLRQNPWRLLLAINAAVIVGVFVHKIQLPPYVPYIHLLVDYHFGFIKRALIGAIVALFTDRVPVWLVFALGGATWLVTAGLYARLFQKTFGFTAKTLPLFVFVAGSPFFLKNFMHTLGHFDIYGCALAIVLLLMPAGSLLFVATAALFATVLVLIHHIHLLMYVPVIITIVVIRHYLTRGRNRTNVAFGAVAFATVSALFFAAQFWGTMPIPEADFVAYLKTRMADPSRTDLLQFAYIWYQPLAKEISDTWGRLPHNILGVPVFALLIWLHTPLWRYFASLIGALASETHRRLVVAALIGISLAYLVMFAMVFDYSRWISNWAVCMFLTLHAVKMLPAARETPPILAEDQKTNIFGMILTLIPRVGIVRPF
;
A
#
# COMPACT_ATOMS: atom_id res chain seq x y z
N MET A 1 10.93 -40.32 10.83
CA MET A 1 10.22 -39.10 11.30
C MET A 1 11.12 -38.12 12.08
N SER A 2 12.13 -38.57 12.84
CA SER A 2 13.04 -37.68 13.59
C SER A 2 13.91 -36.75 12.71
N THR A 3 14.35 -37.21 11.53
CA THR A 3 15.15 -36.43 10.57
C THR A 3 14.35 -35.34 9.84
N ILE A 4 13.06 -35.56 9.58
CA ILE A 4 12.19 -34.57 8.94
C ILE A 4 11.88 -33.42 9.90
N ALA A 5 11.56 -33.74 11.16
CA ALA A 5 11.31 -32.74 12.20
C ALA A 5 12.57 -31.92 12.54
N ALA A 6 13.75 -32.55 12.54
CA ALA A 6 15.03 -31.87 12.73
C ALA A 6 15.36 -30.91 11.56
N ASN A 7 15.16 -31.35 10.30
CA ASN A 7 15.36 -30.50 9.12
C ASN A 7 14.38 -29.31 9.05
N LEU A 8 13.12 -29.52 9.45
CA LEU A 8 12.12 -28.44 9.51
C LEU A 8 12.47 -27.37 10.56
N ARG A 9 13.13 -27.74 11.67
CA ARG A 9 13.61 -26.78 12.66
C ARG A 9 14.79 -25.94 12.17
N GLN A 10 15.65 -26.50 11.30
CA GLN A 10 16.84 -25.83 10.81
C GLN A 10 16.56 -24.91 9.61
N ASN A 11 15.62 -25.27 8.73
CA ASN A 11 15.28 -24.47 7.54
C ASN A 11 13.77 -24.51 7.22
N PRO A 12 12.93 -23.81 8.02
CA PRO A 12 11.47 -23.88 7.90
C PRO A 12 10.91 -23.11 6.68
N TRP A 13 11.73 -22.33 5.98
CA TRP A 13 11.27 -21.25 5.11
C TRP A 13 10.38 -21.68 3.94
N ARG A 14 10.63 -22.87 3.36
CA ARG A 14 9.76 -23.43 2.31
C ARG A 14 8.38 -23.82 2.85
N LEU A 15 8.33 -24.42 4.04
CA LEU A 15 7.08 -24.74 4.72
C LEU A 15 6.32 -23.46 5.08
N LEU A 16 7.00 -22.46 5.62
CA LEU A 16 6.39 -21.16 5.93
C LEU A 16 5.81 -20.52 4.68
N LEU A 17 6.52 -20.56 3.54
CA LEU A 17 6.00 -20.06 2.27
C LEU A 17 4.73 -20.82 1.83
N ALA A 18 4.71 -22.15 1.95
CA ALA A 18 3.54 -22.96 1.62
C ALA A 18 2.33 -22.62 2.52
N ILE A 19 2.55 -22.47 3.83
CA ILE A 19 1.52 -22.02 4.78
C ILE A 19 1.01 -20.63 4.37
N ASN A 20 1.92 -19.71 4.02
CA ASN A 20 1.54 -18.39 3.57
C ASN A 20 0.64 -18.43 2.33
N ALA A 21 0.97 -19.25 1.34
CA ALA A 21 0.18 -19.42 0.13
C ALA A 21 -1.21 -20.01 0.44
N ALA A 22 -1.29 -21.06 1.26
CA ALA A 22 -2.57 -21.66 1.67
C ALA A 22 -3.47 -20.65 2.38
N VAL A 23 -2.90 -19.84 3.26
CA VAL A 23 -3.65 -18.81 3.99
C VAL A 23 -4.10 -17.68 3.06
N ILE A 24 -3.30 -17.27 2.07
CA ILE A 24 -3.72 -16.30 1.03
C ILE A 24 -4.96 -16.82 0.30
N VAL A 25 -4.95 -18.08 -0.12
CA VAL A 25 -6.10 -18.72 -0.81
C VAL A 25 -7.33 -18.74 0.11
N GLY A 26 -7.16 -19.16 1.36
CA GLY A 26 -8.26 -19.16 2.34
C GLY A 26 -8.87 -17.78 2.58
N VAL A 27 -8.03 -16.74 2.73
CA VAL A 27 -8.47 -15.35 2.90
C VAL A 27 -9.16 -14.83 1.64
N PHE A 28 -8.68 -15.18 0.44
CA PHE A 28 -9.32 -14.83 -0.82
C PHE A 28 -10.75 -15.38 -0.90
N VAL A 29 -10.91 -16.68 -0.64
CA VAL A 29 -12.22 -17.36 -0.65
C VAL A 29 -13.16 -16.76 0.39
N HIS A 30 -12.66 -16.50 1.60
CA HIS A 30 -13.45 -15.82 2.63
C HIS A 30 -13.89 -14.42 2.18
N LYS A 31 -13.00 -13.65 1.55
CA LYS A 31 -13.30 -12.26 1.15
C LYS A 31 -14.36 -12.17 0.06
N ILE A 32 -14.36 -13.08 -0.92
CA ILE A 32 -15.39 -13.10 -1.98
C ILE A 32 -16.78 -13.49 -1.47
N GLN A 33 -16.87 -14.09 -0.28
CA GLN A 33 -18.14 -14.43 0.38
C GLN A 33 -18.72 -13.27 1.19
N LEU A 34 -17.93 -12.21 1.46
CA LEU A 34 -18.38 -11.05 2.24
C LEU A 34 -18.99 -9.96 1.33
N PRO A 35 -20.01 -9.22 1.80
CA PRO A 35 -20.58 -8.11 1.05
C PRO A 35 -19.55 -6.98 0.81
N PRO A 36 -19.42 -6.46 -0.43
CA PRO A 36 -18.44 -5.43 -0.77
C PRO A 36 -18.99 -4.01 -0.52
N TYR A 37 -19.35 -3.67 0.72
CA TYR A 37 -20.03 -2.41 1.05
C TYR A 37 -19.32 -1.15 0.50
N VAL A 38 -18.11 -0.86 0.97
CA VAL A 38 -17.35 0.34 0.54
C VAL A 38 -16.83 0.24 -0.90
N PRO A 39 -16.27 -0.90 -1.34
CA PRO A 39 -15.79 -1.04 -2.71
C PRO A 39 -16.84 -0.83 -3.80
N TYR A 40 -18.09 -1.27 -3.59
CA TYR A 40 -19.09 -1.20 -4.65
C TYR A 40 -19.54 0.22 -4.93
N ILE A 41 -19.83 1.02 -3.89
CA ILE A 41 -20.22 2.42 -4.07
C ILE A 41 -19.13 3.20 -4.81
N HIS A 42 -17.85 2.91 -4.58
CA HIS A 42 -16.74 3.51 -5.31
C HIS A 42 -16.73 3.22 -6.83
N LEU A 43 -17.33 2.12 -7.29
CA LEU A 43 -17.49 1.83 -8.72
C LEU A 43 -18.70 2.54 -9.33
N LEU A 44 -19.70 2.91 -8.52
CA LEU A 44 -20.90 3.62 -8.97
C LEU A 44 -20.66 5.12 -9.13
N VAL A 45 -19.75 5.69 -8.34
CA VAL A 45 -19.49 7.13 -8.31
C VAL A 45 -18.58 7.55 -9.44
N ASP A 46 -19.06 8.49 -10.25
CA ASP A 46 -18.34 9.12 -11.34
C ASP A 46 -18.44 10.65 -11.29
N TYR A 47 -18.06 11.32 -12.39
CA TYR A 47 -18.04 12.77 -12.50
C TYR A 47 -19.35 13.36 -13.07
N HIS A 48 -20.48 12.64 -12.99
CA HIS A 48 -21.76 13.11 -13.52
C HIS A 48 -22.18 14.48 -12.93
N PHE A 49 -21.90 14.70 -11.64
CA PHE A 49 -22.17 15.97 -10.95
C PHE A 49 -20.95 16.91 -10.89
N GLY A 50 -20.00 16.77 -11.81
CA GLY A 50 -18.77 17.56 -11.87
C GLY A 50 -17.59 16.91 -11.14
N PHE A 51 -16.56 17.70 -10.85
CA PHE A 51 -15.33 17.20 -10.24
C PHE A 51 -15.53 16.83 -8.77
N ILE A 52 -15.32 15.55 -8.43
CA ILE A 52 -15.56 15.01 -7.10
C ILE A 52 -14.41 14.07 -6.70
N LYS A 53 -14.03 14.10 -5.41
CA LYS A 53 -12.98 13.23 -4.88
C LYS A 53 -13.40 11.76 -4.97
N ARG A 54 -12.44 10.86 -5.23
CA ARG A 54 -12.64 9.39 -5.23
C ARG A 54 -13.53 8.85 -6.35
N ALA A 55 -13.70 9.60 -7.44
CA ALA A 55 -14.60 9.24 -8.54
C ALA A 55 -13.89 8.63 -9.77
N LEU A 56 -12.55 8.66 -9.83
CA LEU A 56 -11.83 8.26 -11.06
C LEU A 56 -12.10 6.81 -11.48
N ILE A 57 -12.11 5.86 -10.54
CA ILE A 57 -12.33 4.45 -10.88
C ILE A 57 -13.76 4.25 -11.40
N GLY A 58 -14.78 4.78 -10.73
CA GLY A 58 -16.15 4.68 -11.20
C GLY A 58 -16.38 5.43 -12.52
N ALA A 59 -15.71 6.56 -12.74
CA ALA A 59 -15.72 7.26 -14.04
C ALA A 59 -15.11 6.42 -15.17
N ILE A 60 -14.03 5.67 -14.91
CA ILE A 60 -13.48 4.72 -15.89
C ILE A 60 -14.47 3.58 -16.14
N VAL A 61 -15.09 3.02 -15.09
CA VAL A 61 -16.11 1.97 -15.22
C VAL A 61 -17.32 2.45 -16.04
N ALA A 62 -17.72 3.71 -15.87
CA ALA A 62 -18.81 4.33 -16.62
C ALA A 62 -18.58 4.35 -18.13
N LEU A 63 -17.33 4.29 -18.60
CA LEU A 63 -17.02 4.20 -20.03
C LEU A 63 -17.40 2.84 -20.63
N PHE A 64 -17.59 1.81 -19.80
CA PHE A 64 -17.82 0.43 -20.24
C PHE A 64 -19.20 -0.10 -19.87
N THR A 65 -19.85 0.45 -18.83
CA THR A 65 -21.19 0.04 -18.43
C THR A 65 -21.95 1.14 -17.70
N ASP A 66 -23.21 1.32 -18.09
CA ASP A 66 -24.15 2.18 -17.37
C ASP A 66 -24.63 1.53 -16.07
N ARG A 67 -24.71 0.20 -16.04
CA ARG A 67 -25.19 -0.60 -14.90
C ARG A 67 -24.05 -1.47 -14.36
N VAL A 68 -23.55 -1.13 -13.20
CA VAL A 68 -22.43 -1.83 -12.56
C VAL A 68 -22.95 -3.03 -11.80
N PRO A 69 -22.51 -4.26 -12.14
CA PRO A 69 -22.84 -5.44 -11.33
C PRO A 69 -21.90 -5.57 -10.14
N VAL A 70 -22.40 -6.12 -9.02
CA VAL A 70 -21.63 -6.28 -7.77
C VAL A 70 -20.38 -7.13 -7.98
N TRP A 71 -20.44 -8.15 -8.84
CA TRP A 71 -19.30 -9.03 -9.11
C TRP A 71 -18.10 -8.29 -9.71
N LEU A 72 -18.31 -7.13 -10.35
CA LEU A 72 -17.24 -6.35 -10.97
C LEU A 72 -16.22 -5.86 -9.93
N VAL A 73 -16.66 -5.63 -8.69
CA VAL A 73 -15.75 -5.31 -7.57
C VAL A 73 -14.70 -6.40 -7.39
N PHE A 74 -15.13 -7.65 -7.37
CA PHE A 74 -14.25 -8.80 -7.15
C PHE A 74 -13.38 -9.06 -8.37
N ALA A 75 -13.91 -8.88 -9.58
CA ALA A 75 -13.14 -9.01 -10.82
C ALA A 75 -12.02 -7.96 -10.89
N LEU A 76 -12.34 -6.68 -10.72
CA LEU A 76 -11.34 -5.60 -10.76
C LEU A 76 -10.35 -5.73 -9.59
N GLY A 77 -10.85 -5.89 -8.36
CA GLY A 77 -9.99 -6.03 -7.19
C GLY A 77 -9.09 -7.26 -7.26
N GLY A 78 -9.61 -8.40 -7.71
CA GLY A 78 -8.84 -9.64 -7.90
C GLY A 78 -7.81 -9.52 -9.02
N ALA A 79 -8.17 -8.91 -10.15
CA ALA A 79 -7.23 -8.67 -11.25
C ALA A 79 -6.10 -7.72 -10.83
N THR A 80 -6.42 -6.59 -10.20
CA THR A 80 -5.40 -5.66 -9.67
C THR A 80 -4.51 -6.36 -8.66
N TRP A 81 -5.07 -7.21 -7.80
CA TRP A 81 -4.30 -7.99 -6.84
C TRP A 81 -3.33 -8.96 -7.50
N LEU A 82 -3.78 -9.77 -8.45
CA LEU A 82 -2.93 -10.72 -9.20
C LEU A 82 -1.80 -10.00 -9.92
N VAL A 83 -2.12 -8.90 -10.61
CA VAL A 83 -1.12 -8.07 -11.30
C VAL A 83 -0.10 -7.52 -10.31
N THR A 84 -0.55 -6.96 -9.18
CA THR A 84 0.36 -6.40 -8.16
C THR A 84 1.24 -7.49 -7.54
N ALA A 85 0.70 -8.68 -7.25
CA ALA A 85 1.47 -9.80 -6.74
C ALA A 85 2.54 -10.29 -7.74
N GLY A 86 2.17 -10.42 -9.02
CA GLY A 86 3.11 -10.77 -10.09
C GLY A 86 4.21 -9.71 -10.27
N LEU A 87 3.84 -8.43 -10.26
CA LEU A 87 4.78 -7.31 -10.31
C LEU A 87 5.73 -7.31 -9.10
N TYR A 88 5.20 -7.57 -7.90
CA TYR A 88 6.01 -7.65 -6.68
C TYR A 88 7.00 -8.82 -6.74
N ALA A 89 6.56 -10.01 -7.18
CA ALA A 89 7.44 -11.15 -7.37
C ALA A 89 8.55 -10.85 -8.39
N ARG A 90 8.22 -10.16 -9.50
CA ARG A 90 9.18 -9.70 -10.50
C ARG A 90 10.16 -8.68 -9.93
N LEU A 91 9.69 -7.74 -9.12
CA LEU A 91 10.53 -6.75 -8.43
C LEU A 91 11.49 -7.45 -7.46
N PHE A 92 11.00 -8.39 -6.66
CA PHE A 92 11.82 -9.16 -5.73
C PHE A 92 12.90 -9.97 -6.45
N GLN A 93 12.53 -10.67 -7.53
CA GLN A 93 13.49 -11.37 -8.37
C GLN A 93 14.57 -10.43 -8.93
N LYS A 94 14.18 -9.22 -9.36
CA LYS A 94 15.11 -8.22 -9.92
C LYS A 94 16.04 -7.62 -8.85
N THR A 95 15.55 -7.40 -7.63
CA THR A 95 16.31 -6.71 -6.57
C THR A 95 17.16 -7.65 -5.72
N PHE A 96 16.60 -8.81 -5.37
CA PHE A 96 17.19 -9.75 -4.42
C PHE A 96 17.45 -11.13 -5.05
N GLY A 97 16.61 -11.54 -6.01
CA GLY A 97 16.61 -12.89 -6.57
C GLY A 97 15.92 -13.90 -5.66
N PHE A 98 15.39 -14.98 -6.23
CA PHE A 98 14.83 -16.11 -5.51
C PHE A 98 15.90 -17.20 -5.31
N THR A 99 16.53 -17.18 -4.14
CA THR A 99 17.53 -18.18 -3.73
C THR A 99 17.23 -18.67 -2.32
N ALA A 100 17.87 -19.76 -1.89
CA ALA A 100 17.74 -20.22 -0.50
C ALA A 100 18.19 -19.15 0.52
N LYS A 101 19.16 -18.30 0.17
CA LYS A 101 19.68 -17.22 1.02
C LYS A 101 18.70 -16.04 1.18
N THR A 102 17.86 -15.79 0.17
CA THR A 102 16.91 -14.67 0.15
C THR A 102 15.48 -15.08 0.49
N LEU A 103 15.22 -16.39 0.62
CA LEU A 103 13.93 -16.91 1.01
C LEU A 103 13.44 -16.40 2.38
N PRO A 104 14.27 -16.29 3.44
CA PRO A 104 13.83 -15.69 4.70
C PRO A 104 13.32 -14.26 4.52
N LEU A 105 14.06 -13.44 3.76
CA LEU A 105 13.66 -12.07 3.43
C LEU A 105 12.31 -12.04 2.70
N PHE A 106 12.13 -12.90 1.71
CA PHE A 106 10.87 -13.00 0.98
C PHE A 106 9.70 -13.38 1.90
N VAL A 107 9.89 -14.40 2.74
CA VAL A 107 8.84 -14.86 3.67
C VAL A 107 8.51 -13.80 4.73
N PHE A 108 9.50 -13.08 5.26
CA PHE A 108 9.25 -11.97 6.20
C PHE A 108 8.47 -10.82 5.56
N VAL A 109 8.62 -10.60 4.25
CA VAL A 109 7.87 -9.54 3.56
C VAL A 109 6.51 -10.06 3.08
N ALA A 110 6.48 -11.03 2.18
CA ALA A 110 5.26 -11.53 1.57
C ALA A 110 4.34 -12.27 2.56
N GLY A 111 4.92 -12.87 3.60
CA GLY A 111 4.17 -13.51 4.69
C GLY A 111 3.85 -12.58 5.86
N SER A 112 4.27 -11.31 5.80
CA SER A 112 3.95 -10.33 6.84
C SER A 112 2.44 -10.14 6.95
N PRO A 113 1.87 -10.12 8.17
CA PRO A 113 0.49 -9.69 8.39
C PRO A 113 0.20 -8.31 7.78
N PHE A 114 1.20 -7.41 7.76
CA PHE A 114 1.05 -6.07 7.17
C PHE A 114 0.94 -6.11 5.64
N PHE A 115 1.80 -6.90 4.98
CA PHE A 115 1.78 -7.06 3.53
C PHE A 115 0.46 -7.70 3.09
N LEU A 116 0.06 -8.76 3.77
CA LEU A 116 -1.16 -9.50 3.42
C LEU A 116 -2.42 -8.69 3.65
N LYS A 117 -2.48 -7.87 4.70
CA LYS A 117 -3.62 -6.95 4.88
C LYS A 117 -3.71 -5.97 3.71
N ASN A 118 -2.59 -5.38 3.32
CA ASN A 118 -2.54 -4.45 2.20
C ASN A 118 -2.93 -5.09 0.86
N PHE A 119 -2.57 -6.35 0.63
CA PHE A 119 -2.82 -7.04 -0.64
C PHE A 119 -4.20 -7.72 -0.67
N MET A 120 -4.61 -8.42 0.39
CA MET A 120 -5.80 -9.27 0.41
C MET A 120 -7.04 -8.58 0.98
N HIS A 121 -6.89 -7.80 2.04
CA HIS A 121 -8.05 -7.18 2.69
C HIS A 121 -8.61 -6.02 1.86
N THR A 122 -7.75 -5.38 1.07
CA THR A 122 -8.07 -4.27 0.17
C THR A 122 -8.68 -4.72 -1.14
N LEU A 123 -9.18 -5.96 -1.26
CA LEU A 123 -9.89 -6.40 -2.46
C LEU A 123 -11.07 -5.45 -2.72
N GLY A 124 -10.99 -4.69 -3.81
CA GLY A 124 -11.93 -3.61 -4.15
C GLY A 124 -11.68 -2.26 -3.45
N HIS A 125 -10.70 -2.15 -2.55
CA HIS A 125 -10.22 -0.89 -1.99
C HIS A 125 -9.07 -0.31 -2.81
N PHE A 126 -8.82 0.97 -2.62
CA PHE A 126 -7.97 1.76 -3.50
C PHE A 126 -6.49 1.84 -3.11
N ASP A 127 -6.08 1.23 -2.00
CA ASP A 127 -4.69 1.31 -1.53
C ASP A 127 -3.72 0.55 -2.43
N ILE A 128 -4.17 -0.59 -2.97
CA ILE A 128 -3.35 -1.51 -3.76
C ILE A 128 -2.80 -0.85 -5.03
N TYR A 129 -3.53 0.12 -5.60
CA TYR A 129 -3.06 0.90 -6.75
C TYR A 129 -1.79 1.69 -6.41
N GLY A 130 -1.68 2.22 -5.19
CA GLY A 130 -0.48 2.92 -4.73
C GLY A 130 0.73 1.99 -4.70
N CYS A 131 0.55 0.78 -4.20
CA CYS A 131 1.58 -0.25 -4.22
C CYS A 131 1.97 -0.64 -5.66
N ALA A 132 0.98 -0.94 -6.51
CA ALA A 132 1.19 -1.35 -7.89
C ALA A 132 2.00 -0.30 -8.68
N LEU A 133 1.58 0.96 -8.63
CA LEU A 133 2.24 2.05 -9.35
C LEU A 133 3.66 2.33 -8.83
N ALA A 134 3.88 2.22 -7.51
CA ALA A 134 5.23 2.31 -6.94
C ALA A 134 6.13 1.15 -7.40
N ILE A 135 5.61 -0.08 -7.49
CA ILE A 135 6.36 -1.23 -8.03
C ILE A 135 6.71 -1.01 -9.50
N VAL A 136 5.76 -0.50 -10.31
CA VAL A 136 6.02 -0.17 -11.72
C VAL A 136 7.17 0.82 -11.84
N LEU A 137 7.20 1.88 -11.02
CA LEU A 137 8.33 2.83 -11.00
C LEU A 137 9.65 2.17 -10.58
N LEU A 138 9.64 1.27 -9.60
CA LEU A 138 10.85 0.54 -9.21
C LEU A 138 11.38 -0.37 -10.33
N LEU A 139 10.48 -0.94 -11.14
CA LEU A 139 10.85 -1.80 -12.27
C LEU A 139 11.32 -0.99 -13.49
N MET A 140 10.76 0.19 -13.71
CA MET A 140 11.01 1.08 -14.84
C MET A 140 12.45 1.64 -14.84
N PRO A 141 13.08 1.81 -16.02
CA PRO A 141 14.35 2.53 -16.12
C PRO A 141 14.19 4.00 -15.68
N ALA A 142 15.05 4.48 -14.78
CA ALA A 142 14.95 5.83 -14.22
C ALA A 142 15.81 6.87 -14.97
N GLY A 143 16.14 6.60 -16.23
CA GLY A 143 17.19 7.31 -16.96
C GLY A 143 16.80 8.64 -17.61
N SER A 144 15.52 9.02 -17.59
CA SER A 144 15.01 10.16 -18.35
C SER A 144 13.95 10.95 -17.60
N LEU A 145 13.62 12.15 -18.09
CA LEU A 145 12.52 12.96 -17.56
C LEU A 145 11.16 12.26 -17.65
N LEU A 146 11.00 11.33 -18.59
CA LEU A 146 9.81 10.49 -18.69
C LEU A 146 9.54 9.71 -17.39
N PHE A 147 10.59 9.31 -16.67
CA PHE A 147 10.45 8.66 -15.37
C PHE A 147 9.80 9.57 -14.34
N VAL A 148 10.25 10.84 -14.26
CA VAL A 148 9.68 11.86 -13.37
C VAL A 148 8.25 12.19 -13.79
N ALA A 149 8.00 12.34 -15.09
CA ALA A 149 6.66 12.59 -15.64
C ALA A 149 5.70 11.45 -15.31
N THR A 150 6.15 10.20 -15.43
CA THR A 150 5.34 9.02 -15.11
C THR A 150 5.06 8.93 -13.61
N ALA A 151 6.04 9.25 -12.76
CA ALA A 151 5.83 9.32 -11.33
C ALA A 151 4.81 10.40 -10.93
N ALA A 152 4.86 11.56 -11.59
CA ALA A 152 3.89 12.63 -11.40
C ALA A 152 2.48 12.20 -11.86
N LEU A 153 2.38 11.59 -13.05
CA LEU A 153 1.12 11.04 -13.55
C LEU A 153 0.54 9.98 -12.61
N PHE A 154 1.36 9.07 -12.09
CA PHE A 154 0.92 8.08 -11.13
C PHE A 154 0.44 8.73 -9.83
N ALA A 155 1.15 9.72 -9.30
CA ALA A 155 0.70 10.48 -8.13
C ALA A 155 -0.63 11.20 -8.39
N THR A 156 -0.81 11.84 -9.54
CA THR A 156 -2.06 12.46 -10.00
C THR A 156 -3.20 11.44 -10.02
N VAL A 157 -3.00 10.30 -10.68
CA VAL A 157 -3.99 9.21 -10.75
C VAL A 157 -4.36 8.74 -9.34
N LEU A 158 -3.38 8.52 -8.46
CA LEU A 158 -3.63 8.10 -7.09
C LEU A 158 -4.45 9.13 -6.30
N VAL A 159 -4.15 10.42 -6.43
CA VAL A 159 -4.94 11.48 -5.78
C VAL A 159 -6.39 11.49 -6.26
N LEU A 160 -6.62 11.28 -7.55
CA LEU A 160 -7.97 11.20 -8.14
C LEU A 160 -8.73 9.94 -7.72
N ILE A 161 -8.04 8.80 -7.60
CA ILE A 161 -8.60 7.57 -7.04
C ILE A 161 -8.96 7.79 -5.56
N HIS A 162 -8.04 8.36 -4.78
CA HIS A 162 -8.23 8.63 -3.37
C HIS A 162 -7.18 9.63 -2.87
N HIS A 163 -7.60 10.85 -2.54
CA HIS A 163 -6.69 11.96 -2.16
C HIS A 163 -5.74 11.64 -0.99
N ILE A 164 -6.11 10.75 -0.05
CA ILE A 164 -5.22 10.26 1.03
C ILE A 164 -3.90 9.66 0.52
N HIS A 165 -3.85 9.21 -0.74
CA HIS A 165 -2.60 8.75 -1.34
C HIS A 165 -1.49 9.80 -1.29
N LEU A 166 -1.84 11.09 -1.18
CA LEU A 166 -0.88 12.16 -0.94
C LEU A 166 -0.04 11.92 0.33
N LEU A 167 -0.65 11.40 1.39
CA LEU A 167 0.03 11.07 2.64
C LEU A 167 0.53 9.61 2.68
N MET A 168 -0.03 8.74 1.83
CA MET A 168 0.23 7.30 1.85
C MET A 168 1.37 6.88 0.91
N TYR A 169 1.14 6.88 -0.41
CA TYR A 169 2.10 6.37 -1.41
C TYR A 169 2.86 7.45 -2.16
N VAL A 170 2.33 8.68 -2.26
CA VAL A 170 3.06 9.79 -2.90
C VAL A 170 4.41 10.07 -2.23
N PRO A 171 4.58 10.02 -0.90
CA PRO A 171 5.89 10.19 -0.26
C PRO A 171 6.89 9.10 -0.66
N VAL A 172 6.42 7.87 -0.87
CA VAL A 172 7.25 6.76 -1.38
C VAL A 172 7.59 6.95 -2.84
N ILE A 173 6.65 7.40 -3.67
CA ILE A 173 6.90 7.72 -5.08
C ILE A 173 7.97 8.82 -5.20
N ILE A 174 7.86 9.88 -4.40
CA ILE A 174 8.88 10.94 -4.31
C ILE A 174 10.22 10.33 -3.90
N THR A 175 10.24 9.47 -2.90
CA THR A 175 11.45 8.78 -2.43
C THR A 175 12.09 7.95 -3.54
N ILE A 176 11.28 7.19 -4.29
CA ILE A 176 11.73 6.41 -5.45
C ILE A 176 12.33 7.34 -6.50
N VAL A 177 11.68 8.46 -6.81
CA VAL A 177 12.21 9.45 -7.78
C VAL A 177 13.53 10.05 -7.32
N VAL A 178 13.64 10.47 -6.07
CA VAL A 178 14.87 11.02 -5.51
C VAL A 178 16.00 9.99 -5.60
N ILE A 179 15.77 8.77 -5.10
CA ILE A 179 16.78 7.72 -5.04
C ILE A 179 17.20 7.25 -6.44
N ARG A 180 16.22 6.98 -7.32
CA ARG A 180 16.48 6.32 -8.59
C ARG A 180 16.87 7.26 -9.72
N HIS A 181 16.41 8.51 -9.68
CA HIS A 181 16.67 9.49 -10.73
C HIS A 181 17.64 10.57 -10.27
N TYR A 182 17.30 11.34 -9.24
CA TYR A 182 18.09 12.53 -8.88
C TYR A 182 19.45 12.19 -8.27
N LEU A 183 19.55 11.12 -7.46
CA LEU A 183 20.83 10.72 -6.87
C LEU A 183 21.76 10.01 -7.85
N THR A 184 21.21 9.33 -8.86
CA THR A 184 22.01 8.57 -9.83
C THR A 184 22.44 9.41 -11.03
N ARG A 185 21.61 10.34 -11.50
CA ARG A 185 21.86 11.17 -12.69
C ARG A 185 22.39 12.57 -12.38
N GLY A 186 22.36 12.97 -11.11
CA GLY A 186 22.72 14.32 -10.68
C GLY A 186 21.63 15.35 -10.91
N ARG A 187 21.94 16.60 -10.55
CA ARG A 187 21.00 17.73 -10.55
C ARG A 187 21.44 18.74 -11.61
N ASN A 188 20.71 18.83 -12.72
CA ASN A 188 20.80 19.97 -13.64
C ASN A 188 19.55 20.86 -13.48
N ARG A 189 19.62 22.10 -13.96
CA ARG A 189 18.54 23.08 -13.80
C ARG A 189 17.21 22.58 -14.39
N THR A 190 17.25 21.97 -15.57
CA THR A 190 16.08 21.43 -16.26
C THR A 190 15.39 20.33 -15.46
N ASN A 191 16.13 19.35 -14.94
CA ASN A 191 15.59 18.23 -14.18
C ASN A 191 14.98 18.71 -12.86
N VAL A 192 15.61 19.69 -12.20
CA VAL A 192 15.09 20.26 -10.96
C VAL A 192 13.83 21.09 -11.22
N ALA A 193 13.84 21.93 -12.25
CA ALA A 193 12.67 22.72 -12.64
C ALA A 193 11.49 21.82 -13.03
N PHE A 194 11.73 20.78 -13.83
CA PHE A 194 10.71 19.82 -14.22
C PHE A 194 10.12 19.10 -12.99
N GLY A 195 10.97 18.65 -12.06
CA GLY A 195 10.51 18.04 -10.81
C GLY A 195 9.68 18.98 -9.94
N ALA A 196 10.08 20.24 -9.85
CA ALA A 196 9.36 21.26 -9.08
C ALA A 196 7.98 21.54 -9.69
N VAL A 197 7.89 21.68 -11.02
CA VAL A 197 6.61 21.85 -11.73
C VAL A 197 5.72 20.62 -11.51
N ALA A 198 6.25 19.41 -11.69
CA ALA A 198 5.52 18.17 -11.46
C ALA A 198 4.97 18.09 -10.02
N PHE A 199 5.79 18.42 -9.03
CA PHE A 199 5.37 18.46 -7.62
C PHE A 199 4.28 19.51 -7.36
N ALA A 200 4.42 20.71 -7.93
CA ALA A 200 3.41 21.76 -7.82
C ALA A 200 2.08 21.35 -8.45
N THR A 201 2.10 20.68 -9.61
CA THR A 201 0.88 20.17 -10.27
C THR A 201 0.15 19.13 -9.41
N VAL A 202 0.86 18.13 -8.88
CA VAL A 202 0.26 17.12 -7.99
C VAL A 202 -0.30 17.76 -6.73
N SER A 203 0.43 18.73 -6.15
CA SER A 203 -0.02 19.45 -4.96
C SER A 203 -1.28 20.27 -5.23
N ALA A 204 -1.31 21.04 -6.33
CA ALA A 204 -2.48 21.82 -6.73
C ALA A 204 -3.72 20.94 -6.95
N LEU A 205 -3.55 19.78 -7.58
CA LEU A 205 -4.62 18.81 -7.77
C LEU A 205 -5.13 18.25 -6.44
N PHE A 206 -4.24 17.95 -5.49
CA PHE A 206 -4.67 17.53 -4.16
C PHE A 206 -5.51 18.60 -3.46
N PHE A 207 -5.07 19.86 -3.50
CA PHE A 207 -5.83 20.97 -2.93
C PHE A 207 -7.21 21.09 -3.60
N ALA A 208 -7.28 20.99 -4.93
CA ALA A 208 -8.55 20.95 -5.64
C ALA A 208 -9.44 19.78 -5.20
N ALA A 209 -8.89 18.56 -5.11
CA ALA A 209 -9.63 17.38 -4.65
C ALA A 209 -10.13 17.51 -3.20
N GLN A 210 -9.35 18.14 -2.32
CA GLN A 210 -9.67 18.28 -0.91
C GLN A 210 -10.75 19.35 -0.67
N PHE A 211 -10.64 20.49 -1.34
CA PHE A 211 -11.48 21.67 -1.05
C PHE A 211 -12.61 21.90 -2.06
N TRP A 212 -12.47 21.39 -3.29
CA TRP A 212 -13.50 21.50 -4.33
C TRP A 212 -14.09 20.15 -4.76
N GLY A 213 -13.57 19.03 -4.25
CA GLY A 213 -14.04 17.69 -4.59
C GLY A 213 -15.19 17.16 -3.73
N THR A 214 -15.92 18.00 -3.01
CA THR A 214 -17.10 17.61 -2.21
C THR A 214 -18.34 17.50 -3.09
N MET A 215 -19.24 16.57 -2.79
CA MET A 215 -20.47 16.40 -3.56
C MET A 215 -21.38 17.65 -3.47
N PRO A 216 -21.79 18.26 -4.60
CA PRO A 216 -22.50 19.54 -4.59
C PRO A 216 -24.02 19.44 -4.43
N ILE A 217 -24.60 18.24 -4.55
CA ILE A 217 -26.06 18.00 -4.48
C ILE A 217 -26.46 17.33 -3.16
N PRO A 218 -27.74 17.38 -2.73
CA PRO A 218 -28.21 16.64 -1.55
C PRO A 218 -27.93 15.13 -1.62
N GLU A 219 -27.66 14.50 -0.47
CA GLU A 219 -27.32 13.07 -0.38
C GLU A 219 -28.43 12.17 -0.94
N ALA A 220 -29.70 12.55 -0.79
CA ALA A 220 -30.83 11.80 -1.33
C ALA A 220 -30.80 11.73 -2.87
N ASP A 221 -30.50 12.85 -3.53
CA ASP A 221 -30.42 12.93 -5.00
C ASP A 221 -29.21 12.15 -5.52
N PHE A 222 -28.09 12.22 -4.80
CA PHE A 222 -26.91 11.42 -5.10
C PHE A 222 -27.20 9.92 -4.98
N VAL A 223 -27.82 9.48 -3.88
CA VAL A 223 -28.21 8.08 -3.69
C VAL A 223 -29.22 7.63 -4.76
N ALA A 224 -30.16 8.49 -5.15
CA ALA A 224 -31.09 8.20 -6.24
C ALA A 224 -30.34 7.95 -7.57
N TYR A 225 -29.37 8.80 -7.90
CA TYR A 225 -28.49 8.59 -9.05
C TYR A 225 -27.69 7.27 -8.93
N LEU A 226 -27.08 6.98 -7.79
CA LEU A 226 -26.33 5.73 -7.63
C LEU A 226 -27.20 4.48 -7.85
N LYS A 227 -28.47 4.51 -7.44
CA LYS A 227 -29.42 3.41 -7.72
C LYS A 227 -29.66 3.21 -9.22
N THR A 228 -29.64 4.27 -10.03
CA THR A 228 -29.74 4.14 -11.49
C THR A 228 -28.48 3.55 -12.12
N ARG A 229 -27.36 3.49 -11.38
CA ARG A 229 -26.11 2.85 -11.81
C ARG A 229 -25.96 1.42 -11.31
N MET A 230 -26.79 0.96 -10.37
CA MET A 230 -26.74 -0.42 -9.87
C MET A 230 -27.40 -1.39 -10.86
N ALA A 231 -26.75 -2.53 -11.11
CA ALA A 231 -27.38 -3.63 -11.85
C ALA A 231 -28.46 -4.36 -11.03
N ASP A 232 -28.31 -4.39 -9.69
CA ASP A 232 -29.32 -4.88 -8.76
C ASP A 232 -29.75 -3.76 -7.79
N PRO A 233 -30.83 -3.03 -8.09
CA PRO A 233 -31.30 -1.93 -7.25
C PRO A 233 -31.87 -2.35 -5.89
N SER A 234 -32.11 -3.64 -5.64
CA SER A 234 -32.62 -4.13 -4.34
C SER A 234 -31.56 -4.08 -3.24
N ARG A 235 -30.27 -4.05 -3.61
CA ARG A 235 -29.12 -4.06 -2.70
C ARG A 235 -28.73 -2.68 -2.18
N THR A 236 -29.71 -1.91 -1.71
CA THR A 236 -29.48 -0.56 -1.20
C THR A 236 -28.64 -0.53 0.07
N ASP A 237 -28.50 -1.65 0.76
CA ASP A 237 -27.56 -1.85 1.87
C ASP A 237 -26.11 -1.50 1.49
N LEU A 238 -25.75 -1.65 0.21
CA LEU A 238 -24.42 -1.32 -0.31
C LEU A 238 -24.18 0.20 -0.47
N LEU A 239 -25.22 1.03 -0.33
CA LEU A 239 -25.12 2.50 -0.44
C LEU A 239 -24.98 3.22 0.90
N GLN A 240 -24.95 2.50 2.03
CA GLN A 240 -24.89 3.08 3.38
C GLN A 240 -23.66 3.98 3.65
N PHE A 241 -22.65 3.94 2.77
CA PHE A 241 -21.43 4.74 2.85
C PHE A 241 -21.44 5.99 1.93
N ALA A 242 -22.58 6.39 1.37
CA ALA A 242 -22.70 7.57 0.52
C ALA A 242 -22.22 8.87 1.21
N TYR A 243 -22.38 8.96 2.53
CA TYR A 243 -21.91 10.08 3.34
C TYR A 243 -20.40 10.41 3.19
N ILE A 244 -19.56 9.47 2.74
CA ILE A 244 -18.10 9.67 2.56
C ILE A 244 -17.79 10.83 1.60
N TRP A 245 -18.66 11.09 0.63
CA TRP A 245 -18.50 12.18 -0.34
C TRP A 245 -18.90 13.56 0.20
N TYR A 246 -19.57 13.58 1.36
CA TYR A 246 -20.03 14.79 2.05
C TYR A 246 -19.21 15.10 3.29
N GLN A 247 -18.47 14.13 3.83
CA GLN A 247 -17.81 14.30 5.10
C GLN A 247 -16.69 15.36 5.03
N PRO A 248 -16.77 16.43 5.85
CA PRO A 248 -15.72 17.43 5.95
C PRO A 248 -14.58 16.90 6.82
N LEU A 249 -13.38 17.43 6.59
CA LEU A 249 -12.16 17.04 7.31
C LEU A 249 -12.30 17.19 8.84
N ALA A 250 -12.96 18.25 9.31
CA ALA A 250 -13.19 18.48 10.74
C ALA A 250 -13.99 17.34 11.38
N LYS A 251 -14.98 16.79 10.66
CA LYS A 251 -15.76 15.64 11.13
C LYS A 251 -14.92 14.37 11.12
N GLU A 252 -14.12 14.11 10.07
CA GLU A 252 -13.19 12.97 10.05
C GLU A 252 -12.23 12.98 11.25
N ILE A 253 -11.68 14.15 11.58
CA ILE A 253 -10.82 14.34 12.75
C ILE A 253 -11.62 14.06 14.03
N SER A 254 -12.77 14.71 14.22
CA SER A 254 -13.60 14.52 15.43
C SER A 254 -13.98 13.05 15.65
N ASP A 255 -14.45 12.37 14.60
CA ASP A 255 -14.78 10.93 14.64
C ASP A 255 -13.55 10.08 14.99
N THR A 256 -12.36 10.48 14.50
CA THR A 256 -11.10 9.78 14.78
C THR A 256 -10.70 9.87 16.24
N TRP A 257 -10.75 11.07 16.81
CA TRP A 257 -10.45 11.27 18.22
C TRP A 257 -11.49 10.63 19.13
N GLY A 258 -12.77 10.62 18.74
CA GLY A 258 -13.82 9.89 19.44
C GLY A 258 -13.59 8.37 19.48
N ARG A 259 -12.94 7.80 18.45
CA ARG A 259 -12.61 6.37 18.36
C ARG A 259 -11.24 6.03 18.96
N LEU A 260 -10.40 7.02 19.25
CA LEU A 260 -9.04 6.82 19.76
C LEU A 260 -8.96 5.88 20.98
N PRO A 261 -9.82 5.99 22.02
CA PRO A 261 -9.75 5.10 23.19
C PRO A 261 -9.92 3.62 22.83
N HIS A 262 -10.71 3.31 21.81
CA HIS A 262 -10.90 1.95 21.33
C HIS A 262 -9.72 1.49 20.47
N ASN A 263 -9.21 2.38 19.63
CA ASN A 263 -8.14 2.06 18.68
C ASN A 263 -6.77 1.94 19.34
N ILE A 264 -6.50 2.68 20.42
CA ILE A 264 -5.22 2.64 21.13
C ILE A 264 -4.93 1.26 21.75
N LEU A 265 -5.97 0.47 22.02
CA LEU A 265 -5.84 -0.92 22.47
C LEU A 265 -5.13 -1.82 21.45
N GLY A 266 -5.10 -1.43 20.16
CA GLY A 266 -4.35 -2.13 19.13
C GLY A 266 -2.84 -1.83 19.13
N VAL A 267 -2.39 -0.74 19.76
CA VAL A 267 -0.99 -0.27 19.73
C VAL A 267 -0.01 -1.35 20.26
N PRO A 268 -0.26 -2.03 21.39
CA PRO A 268 0.64 -3.09 21.86
C PRO A 268 0.82 -4.22 20.83
N VAL A 269 -0.23 -4.57 20.10
CA VAL A 269 -0.16 -5.64 19.10
C VAL A 269 0.62 -5.18 17.88
N PHE A 270 0.40 -3.95 17.42
CA PHE A 270 1.18 -3.36 16.35
C PHE A 270 2.66 -3.24 16.71
N ALA A 271 2.98 -2.83 17.93
CA ALA A 271 4.34 -2.78 18.45
C ALA A 271 4.97 -4.18 18.47
N LEU A 272 4.25 -5.20 18.96
CA LEU A 272 4.69 -6.59 18.94
C LEU A 272 4.94 -7.09 17.52
N LEU A 273 4.03 -6.81 16.58
CA LEU A 273 4.19 -7.19 15.18
C LEU A 273 5.42 -6.52 14.57
N ILE A 274 5.64 -5.21 14.75
CA ILE A 274 6.85 -4.53 14.29
C ILE A 274 8.09 -5.15 14.91
N TRP A 275 8.06 -5.45 16.21
CA TRP A 275 9.17 -6.09 16.91
C TRP A 275 9.48 -7.50 16.38
N LEU A 276 8.46 -8.31 16.06
CA LEU A 276 8.66 -9.62 15.43
C LEU A 276 9.31 -9.51 14.03
N HIS A 277 9.22 -8.37 13.36
CA HIS A 277 9.94 -8.09 12.11
C HIS A 277 11.40 -7.63 12.34
N THR A 278 11.96 -7.83 13.54
CA THR A 278 13.37 -7.49 13.86
C THR A 278 14.39 -7.94 12.83
N PRO A 279 14.36 -9.18 12.30
CA PRO A 279 15.28 -9.59 11.26
C PRO A 279 15.20 -8.71 10.00
N LEU A 280 13.99 -8.29 9.63
CA LEU A 280 13.74 -7.47 8.46
C LEU A 280 14.21 -6.02 8.63
N TRP A 281 13.86 -5.35 9.73
CA TRP A 281 14.28 -3.96 9.92
C TRP A 281 15.77 -3.84 10.25
N ARG A 282 16.40 -4.86 10.88
CA ARG A 282 17.86 -4.94 11.00
C ARG A 282 18.53 -5.07 9.64
N TYR A 283 18.03 -5.97 8.78
CA TYR A 283 18.53 -6.10 7.42
C TYR A 283 18.41 -4.77 6.65
N PHE A 284 17.28 -4.07 6.81
CA PHE A 284 17.08 -2.76 6.19
C PHE A 284 18.09 -1.73 6.72
N ALA A 285 18.28 -1.64 8.03
CA ALA A 285 19.28 -0.76 8.63
C ALA A 285 20.70 -1.08 8.15
N SER A 286 21.04 -2.36 7.98
CA SER A 286 22.34 -2.79 7.44
C SER A 286 22.52 -2.41 5.97
N LEU A 287 21.46 -2.48 5.14
CA LEU A 287 21.50 -1.97 3.75
C LEU A 287 21.82 -0.48 3.73
N ILE A 288 21.14 0.31 4.56
CA ILE A 288 21.34 1.75 4.69
C ILE A 288 22.77 2.06 5.17
N GLY A 289 23.27 1.33 6.17
CA GLY A 289 24.63 1.46 6.69
C GLY A 289 25.72 0.95 5.75
N ALA A 290 25.38 0.18 4.71
CA ALA A 290 26.30 -0.31 3.70
C ALA A 290 26.38 0.59 2.46
N LEU A 291 25.55 1.64 2.35
CA LEU A 291 25.57 2.58 1.23
C LEU A 291 26.94 3.25 1.08
N ALA A 292 27.41 3.40 -0.16
CA ALA A 292 28.73 3.96 -0.46
C ALA A 292 28.86 5.46 -0.19
N SER A 293 27.74 6.18 -0.15
CA SER A 293 27.70 7.63 0.03
C SER A 293 26.98 8.02 1.32
N GLU A 294 27.63 8.87 2.12
CA GLU A 294 27.06 9.49 3.31
C GLU A 294 25.77 10.26 2.99
N THR A 295 25.79 11.00 1.88
CA THR A 295 24.65 11.80 1.43
C THR A 295 23.47 10.89 1.07
N HIS A 296 23.70 9.77 0.39
CA HIS A 296 22.66 8.79 0.11
C HIS A 296 22.05 8.25 1.41
N ARG A 297 22.90 7.94 2.41
CA ARG A 297 22.43 7.44 3.71
C ARG A 297 21.53 8.45 4.42
N ARG A 298 21.96 9.70 4.52
CA ARG A 298 21.17 10.78 5.17
C ARG A 298 19.85 11.03 4.45
N LEU A 299 19.84 11.02 3.12
CA LEU A 299 18.62 11.24 2.35
C LEU A 299 17.64 10.07 2.46
N VAL A 300 18.13 8.83 2.50
CA VAL A 300 17.27 7.67 2.76
C VAL A 300 16.66 7.75 4.16
N VAL A 301 17.43 8.10 5.19
CA VAL A 301 16.90 8.29 6.55
C VAL A 301 15.87 9.42 6.59
N ALA A 302 16.15 10.56 5.95
CA ALA A 302 15.20 11.66 5.85
C ALA A 302 13.91 11.25 5.13
N ALA A 303 14.00 10.45 4.07
CA ALA A 303 12.85 9.90 3.37
C ALA A 303 12.01 8.97 4.25
N LEU A 304 12.65 8.07 5.02
CA LEU A 304 11.95 7.19 5.97
C LEU A 304 11.23 7.98 7.06
N ILE A 305 11.85 9.03 7.57
CA ILE A 305 11.23 9.97 8.51
C ILE A 305 10.03 10.66 7.85
N GLY A 306 10.21 11.22 6.64
CA GLY A 306 9.14 11.91 5.92
C GLY A 306 7.93 11.02 5.63
N ILE A 307 8.15 9.78 5.16
CA ILE A 307 7.08 8.80 4.97
C ILE A 307 6.40 8.53 6.31
N SER A 308 7.15 8.26 7.38
CA SER A 308 6.57 7.95 8.70
C SER A 308 5.78 9.12 9.29
N LEU A 309 6.23 10.37 9.10
CA LEU A 309 5.50 11.57 9.50
C LEU A 309 4.19 11.72 8.73
N ALA A 310 4.16 11.42 7.43
CA ALA A 310 2.93 11.45 6.65
C ALA A 310 1.90 10.44 7.17
N TYR A 311 2.34 9.25 7.60
CA TYR A 311 1.48 8.29 8.29
C TYR A 311 1.04 8.77 9.67
N LEU A 312 1.91 9.42 10.45
CA LEU A 312 1.53 10.03 11.73
C LEU A 312 0.39 11.05 11.56
N VAL A 313 0.48 11.89 10.52
CA VAL A 313 -0.60 12.83 10.15
C VAL A 313 -1.88 12.07 9.83
N MET A 314 -1.82 10.98 9.05
CA MET A 314 -3.01 10.15 8.78
C MET A 314 -3.59 9.52 10.05
N PHE A 315 -2.76 9.01 10.98
CA PHE A 315 -3.22 8.48 12.26
C PHE A 315 -3.95 9.53 13.11
N ALA A 316 -3.51 10.78 13.05
CA ALA A 316 -4.15 11.88 13.78
C ALA A 316 -5.49 12.33 13.15
N MET A 317 -5.71 12.02 11.87
CA MET A 317 -6.85 12.54 11.09
C MET A 317 -7.90 11.48 10.74
N VAL A 318 -7.54 10.20 10.62
CA VAL A 318 -8.45 9.15 10.13
C VAL A 318 -8.34 7.84 10.92
N PHE A 319 -9.47 7.29 11.38
CA PHE A 319 -9.61 6.23 12.39
C PHE A 319 -9.23 4.78 12.01
N ASP A 320 -8.64 4.52 10.83
CA ASP A 320 -8.34 3.16 10.36
C ASP A 320 -6.85 2.77 10.56
N TYR A 321 -6.45 2.66 11.82
CA TYR A 321 -5.04 2.49 12.19
C TYR A 321 -4.43 1.20 11.65
N SER A 322 -5.25 0.15 11.57
CA SER A 322 -4.84 -1.15 11.06
C SER A 322 -4.52 -1.11 9.56
N ARG A 323 -5.26 -0.32 8.77
CA ARG A 323 -4.98 -0.07 7.37
C ARG A 323 -3.75 0.82 7.20
N TRP A 324 -3.61 1.86 8.02
CA TRP A 324 -2.48 2.80 7.93
C TRP A 324 -1.15 2.14 8.29
N ILE A 325 -1.09 1.37 9.38
CA ILE A 325 0.16 0.68 9.72
C ILE A 325 0.57 -0.36 8.67
N SER A 326 -0.41 -1.04 8.06
CA SER A 326 -0.15 -2.03 7.02
C SER A 326 0.37 -1.37 5.74
N ASN A 327 -0.21 -0.23 5.35
CA ASN A 327 0.29 0.58 4.25
C ASN A 327 1.67 1.16 4.55
N TRP A 328 1.92 1.65 5.77
CA TRP A 328 3.24 2.13 6.20
C TRP A 328 4.30 1.05 6.04
N ALA A 329 4.05 -0.17 6.52
CA ALA A 329 4.99 -1.28 6.38
C ALA A 329 5.28 -1.63 4.91
N VAL A 330 4.26 -1.65 4.04
CA VAL A 330 4.44 -1.86 2.60
C VAL A 330 5.26 -0.74 1.98
N CYS A 331 5.02 0.51 2.35
CA CYS A 331 5.84 1.65 1.96
C CYS A 331 7.31 1.47 2.37
N MET A 332 7.58 0.97 3.59
CA MET A 332 8.93 0.62 4.04
C MET A 332 9.55 -0.50 3.19
N PHE A 333 8.79 -1.54 2.83
CA PHE A 333 9.27 -2.63 1.97
C PHE A 333 9.62 -2.15 0.57
N LEU A 334 8.79 -1.29 -0.03
CA LEU A 334 9.07 -0.67 -1.33
C LEU A 334 10.32 0.21 -1.27
N THR A 335 10.50 0.96 -0.18
CA THR A 335 11.69 1.78 0.04
C THR A 335 12.94 0.91 0.22
N LEU A 336 12.83 -0.23 0.88
CA LEU A 336 13.90 -1.22 0.99
C LEU A 336 14.37 -1.71 -0.39
N HIS A 337 13.47 -1.91 -1.35
CA HIS A 337 13.87 -2.20 -2.74
C HIS A 337 14.63 -1.04 -3.38
N ALA A 338 14.14 0.20 -3.21
CA ALA A 338 14.82 1.39 -3.75
C ALA A 338 16.24 1.54 -3.20
N VAL A 339 16.40 1.34 -1.89
CA VAL A 339 17.70 1.45 -1.19
C VAL A 339 18.67 0.36 -1.65
N LYS A 340 18.20 -0.88 -1.83
CA LYS A 340 19.05 -1.97 -2.32
C LYS A 340 19.62 -1.70 -3.73
N MET A 341 18.96 -0.85 -4.51
CA MET A 341 19.39 -0.47 -5.87
C MET A 341 20.43 0.67 -5.89
N LEU A 342 20.75 1.27 -4.75
CA LEU A 342 21.83 2.26 -4.65
C LEU A 342 23.21 1.58 -4.54
N PRO A 343 24.29 2.27 -4.94
CA PRO A 343 25.65 1.78 -4.75
C PRO A 343 25.97 1.54 -3.27
N ALA A 344 26.51 0.35 -2.97
CA ALA A 344 26.94 -0.05 -1.63
C ALA A 344 28.48 -0.14 -1.57
N ALA A 345 29.06 0.28 -0.45
CA ALA A 345 30.50 0.11 -0.19
C ALA A 345 30.87 -1.33 0.18
N ARG A 346 29.90 -2.12 0.63
CA ARG A 346 30.07 -3.53 0.99
C ARG A 346 28.79 -4.31 0.76
N GLU A 347 28.91 -5.62 0.58
CA GLU A 347 27.74 -6.49 0.55
C GLU A 347 27.10 -6.58 1.94
N THR A 348 25.77 -6.54 1.97
CA THR A 348 25.00 -6.74 3.21
C THR A 348 24.68 -8.22 3.35
N PRO A 349 25.05 -8.86 4.47
CA PRO A 349 24.73 -10.27 4.69
C PRO A 349 23.21 -10.49 4.68
N PRO A 350 22.72 -11.58 4.09
CA PRO A 350 21.30 -11.90 4.10
C PRO A 350 20.83 -12.24 5.52
N ILE A 351 19.51 -12.25 5.72
CA ILE A 351 18.90 -12.79 6.94
C ILE A 351 19.28 -14.27 7.05
N LEU A 352 19.92 -14.65 8.16
CA LEU A 352 20.44 -16.00 8.36
C LEU A 352 19.29 -17.02 8.45
N ALA A 353 19.27 -17.98 7.53
CA ALA A 353 18.22 -18.98 7.44
C ALA A 353 18.26 -20.02 8.58
N GLU A 354 19.41 -20.19 9.21
CA GLU A 354 19.67 -21.18 10.26
C GLU A 354 19.62 -20.57 11.68
N ASP A 355 19.42 -19.25 11.79
CA ASP A 355 19.31 -18.60 13.10
C ASP A 355 17.99 -18.96 13.78
N GLN A 356 18.08 -19.59 14.95
CA GLN A 356 16.93 -20.10 15.68
C GLN A 356 15.92 -18.99 16.03
N LYS A 357 16.40 -17.80 16.42
CA LYS A 357 15.53 -16.66 16.78
C LYS A 357 14.75 -16.17 15.56
N THR A 358 15.44 -16.03 14.44
CA THR A 358 14.86 -15.65 13.15
C THR A 358 13.81 -16.67 12.69
N ASN A 359 14.08 -17.97 12.83
CA ASN A 359 13.14 -19.04 12.52
C ASN A 359 11.88 -18.94 13.40
N ILE A 360 12.04 -18.72 14.70
CA ILE A 360 10.92 -18.53 15.65
C ILE A 360 10.06 -17.33 15.25
N PHE A 361 10.67 -16.19 14.95
CA PHE A 361 9.93 -15.00 14.52
C PHE A 361 9.17 -15.23 13.20
N GLY A 362 9.79 -15.89 12.22
CA GLY A 362 9.14 -16.25 10.96
C GLY A 362 7.94 -17.19 11.17
N MET A 363 8.06 -18.17 12.06
CA MET A 363 6.96 -19.06 12.44
C MET A 363 5.82 -18.29 13.10
N ILE A 364 6.11 -17.46 14.11
CA ILE A 364 5.09 -16.67 14.81
C ILE A 364 4.35 -15.78 13.81
N LEU A 365 5.05 -15.00 12.99
CA LEU A 365 4.42 -14.13 12.00
C LEU A 365 3.57 -14.89 10.98
N THR A 366 4.02 -16.08 10.58
CA THR A 366 3.26 -16.93 9.64
C THR A 366 1.98 -17.46 10.27
N LEU A 367 2.01 -17.81 11.57
CA LEU A 367 0.91 -18.43 12.30
C LEU A 367 -0.08 -17.43 12.91
N ILE A 368 0.32 -16.17 13.15
CA ILE A 368 -0.59 -15.15 13.66
C ILE A 368 -1.81 -15.08 12.72
N PRO A 369 -3.04 -15.24 13.24
CA PRO A 369 -4.24 -15.20 12.42
C PRO A 369 -4.31 -13.85 11.72
N ARG A 370 -4.33 -13.88 10.38
CA ARG A 370 -4.40 -12.69 9.52
C ARG A 370 -5.82 -12.13 9.42
N VAL A 371 -6.73 -12.65 10.25
CA VAL A 371 -8.16 -12.37 10.26
C VAL A 371 -8.44 -11.45 11.45
N GLY A 372 -8.11 -10.17 11.28
CA GLY A 372 -8.31 -9.11 12.26
C GLY A 372 -8.52 -7.78 11.54
N ILE A 373 -9.78 -7.52 11.19
CA ILE A 373 -10.18 -6.49 10.21
C ILE A 373 -10.22 -5.09 10.85
N VAL A 374 -10.59 -4.98 12.13
CA VAL A 374 -10.69 -3.70 12.87
C VAL A 374 -9.88 -3.72 14.17
N ARG A 375 -9.70 -4.91 14.76
CA ARG A 375 -8.82 -5.15 15.91
C ARG A 375 -7.84 -6.27 15.54
N PRO A 376 -6.60 -6.21 16.01
CA PRO A 376 -5.86 -7.44 16.18
C PRO A 376 -6.63 -8.27 17.22
N PHE A 377 -7.06 -9.47 16.83
CA PHE A 377 -7.93 -10.40 17.58
C PHE A 377 -9.42 -10.14 17.44
#